data_AF-A0A484GI32-F1
#
_entry.id   AF-A0A484GI32-F1
#
_cell.length_a   1.000
_cell.length_b   1.000
_cell.length_c   1.000
_cell.angle_alpha   90.00
_cell.angle_beta   90.00
_cell.angle_gamma   90.00
#
_symmetry.space_group_name_H-M   'P 1'
#
loop_
_entity.id
_entity.type
_entity.pdbx_description
1 polymer ?
#
loop_
_entity_poly.entity_id
_entity_poly.type
_entity_poly.pdbx_seq_one_letter_code
_entity_poly.pdbx_strand_id
1 'polypeptide(L)'
;MGLWALPCRQFQGLQLEREACLASNYALAKENLALRPRLEMGRAALAIKYQELREVAESCADKLQRLEESMHRWSPHCALGWLQAELEEAEQEAEEHMEQLLLGEQSLEAFLPAFQRGRALAHLRRTQAEKLQELLRRRERSGQPAPTAAADPPKSFPAAAVLPTGAARGPPAVPRSLPPLDSRPVPPLKGSPGCPLGPAPLLSPRPSQPEPPHR
;
A
#
# COMPACT_ATOMS: atom_id res chain seq x y z
N MET A 1 81.17 2.27 7.39
CA MET A 1 80.30 2.48 8.56
C MET A 1 79.40 3.67 8.25
N GLY A 2 78.10 3.42 8.09
CA GLY A 2 77.18 4.25 7.31
C GLY A 2 76.88 5.63 7.90
N LEU A 3 76.95 6.64 7.03
CA LEU A 3 76.33 7.95 7.25
C LEU A 3 74.81 7.78 7.16
N TRP A 4 74.13 7.79 8.32
CA TRP A 4 72.68 7.89 8.38
C TRP A 4 72.30 9.29 7.92
N ALA A 5 71.76 9.41 6.71
CA ALA A 5 71.21 10.65 6.20
C ALA A 5 70.08 11.10 7.14
N LEU A 6 70.26 12.24 7.80
CA LEU A 6 69.21 12.88 8.59
C LEU A 6 68.04 13.23 7.65
N PRO A 7 66.79 12.88 7.99
CA PRO A 7 65.66 13.15 7.13
C PRO A 7 65.51 14.66 6.91
N CYS A 8 65.42 15.08 5.64
CA CYS A 8 65.18 16.47 5.26
C CYS A 8 63.88 16.99 5.91
N ARG A 9 63.80 18.30 6.24
CA ARG A 9 62.62 18.94 6.87
C ARG A 9 61.31 18.64 6.15
N GLN A 10 61.33 18.53 4.82
CA GLN A 10 60.15 18.19 4.03
C GLN A 10 59.63 16.78 4.36
N PHE A 11 60.53 15.80 4.53
CA PHE A 11 60.16 14.45 4.94
C PHE A 11 59.58 14.43 6.36
N GLN A 12 60.17 15.17 7.30
CA GLN A 12 59.65 15.28 8.66
C GLN A 12 58.24 15.92 8.69
N GLY A 13 58.00 16.95 7.88
CA GLY A 13 56.68 17.56 7.74
C GLY A 13 55.62 16.56 7.25
N LEU A 14 55.94 15.80 6.19
CA LEU A 14 55.06 14.75 5.68
C LEU A 14 54.81 13.62 6.68
N GLN A 15 55.79 13.28 7.53
CA GLN A 15 55.57 12.30 8.60
C GLN A 15 54.59 12.83 9.66
N LEU A 16 54.71 14.09 10.07
CA LEU A 16 53.78 14.70 11.03
C LEU A 16 52.36 14.79 10.46
N GLU A 17 52.22 15.18 9.19
CA GLU A 17 50.92 15.21 8.51
C GLU A 17 50.28 13.81 8.44
N ARG A 18 51.09 12.79 8.13
CA ARG A 18 50.65 11.39 8.15
C ARG A 18 50.18 10.96 9.53
N GLU A 19 50.95 11.25 10.58
CA GLU A 19 50.59 10.91 11.96
C GLU A 19 49.30 11.61 12.40
N ALA A 20 49.16 12.90 12.08
CA ALA A 20 47.95 13.66 12.34
C ALA A 20 46.72 13.07 11.61
N CYS A 21 46.89 12.70 10.34
CA CYS A 21 45.84 12.05 9.54
C CYS A 21 45.46 10.67 10.13
N LEU A 22 46.44 9.86 10.53
CA LEU A 22 46.20 8.55 11.15
C LEU A 22 45.49 8.68 12.51
N ALA A 23 45.91 9.64 13.34
CA ALA A 23 45.27 9.90 14.63
C ALA A 23 43.81 10.36 14.45
N SER A 24 43.56 11.26 13.49
CA SER A 24 42.22 11.71 13.13
C SER A 24 41.35 10.57 12.60
N ASN A 25 41.87 9.77 11.67
CA ASN A 25 41.16 8.61 11.13
C ASN A 25 40.82 7.59 12.22
N TYR A 26 41.75 7.33 13.14
CA TYR A 26 41.53 6.44 14.27
C TYR A 26 40.43 6.96 15.21
N ALA A 27 40.43 8.25 15.54
CA ALA A 27 39.39 8.87 16.37
C ALA A 27 38.02 8.74 15.71
N LEU A 28 37.91 9.08 14.42
CA LEU A 28 36.67 8.94 13.65
C LEU A 28 36.21 7.48 13.55
N ALA A 29 37.13 6.53 13.34
CA ALA A 29 36.79 5.11 13.29
C ALA A 29 36.23 4.64 14.63
N LYS A 30 36.85 5.05 15.75
CA LYS A 30 36.39 4.72 17.10
C LYS A 30 35.00 5.28 17.38
N GLU A 31 34.75 6.53 17.02
CA GLU A 31 33.43 7.17 17.16
C GLU A 31 32.37 6.49 16.28
N ASN A 32 32.68 6.20 15.01
CA ASN A 32 31.79 5.48 14.11
C ASN A 32 31.42 4.09 14.66
N LEU A 33 32.40 3.35 15.18
CA LEU A 33 32.15 2.05 15.81
C LEU A 33 31.28 2.18 17.06
N ALA A 34 31.46 3.23 17.86
CA ALA A 34 30.62 3.49 19.04
C ALA A 34 29.15 3.80 18.67
N LEU A 35 28.90 4.39 17.50
CA LEU A 35 27.55 4.71 17.02
C LEU A 35 26.80 3.51 16.43
N ARG A 36 27.51 2.51 15.92
CA ARG A 36 26.92 1.30 15.31
C ARG A 36 25.80 0.65 16.13
N PRO A 37 25.99 0.30 17.42
CA PRO A 37 24.95 -0.38 18.18
C PRO A 37 23.66 0.45 18.31
N ARG A 38 23.78 1.78 18.44
CA ARG A 38 22.63 2.69 18.50
C ARG A 38 21.90 2.74 17.16
N LEU A 39 22.62 2.77 16.04
CA LEU A 39 22.02 2.79 14.70
C LEU A 39 21.36 1.45 14.36
N GLU A 40 21.98 0.34 14.73
CA GLU A 40 21.43 -1.01 14.55
C GLU A 40 20.15 -1.20 15.36
N MET A 41 20.17 -0.78 16.64
CA MET A 41 18.98 -0.78 17.49
C MET A 41 17.86 0.09 16.91
N GLY A 42 18.20 1.31 16.47
CA GLY A 42 17.24 2.23 15.85
C GLY A 42 16.63 1.66 14.56
N ARG A 43 17.44 1.01 13.72
CA ARG A 43 17.00 0.33 12.50
C ARG A 43 16.05 -0.83 12.82
N ALA A 44 16.38 -1.64 13.82
CA ALA A 44 15.54 -2.76 14.25
C ALA A 44 14.19 -2.27 14.82
N ALA A 45 14.22 -1.26 15.70
CA ALA A 45 13.00 -0.66 16.26
C ALA A 45 12.11 -0.05 15.18
N LEU A 46 12.71 0.64 14.20
CA LEU A 46 11.98 1.20 13.06
C LEU A 46 11.34 0.09 12.21
N ALA A 47 12.07 -1.00 11.94
CA ALA A 47 11.54 -2.14 11.19
C ALA A 47 10.34 -2.77 11.88
N ILE A 48 10.39 -2.92 13.21
CA ILE A 48 9.25 -3.40 14.03
C ILE A 48 8.05 -2.46 13.86
N LYS A 49 8.25 -1.14 13.96
CA LYS A 49 7.15 -0.17 13.79
C LYS A 49 6.54 -0.15 12.40
N TYR A 50 7.35 -0.33 11.35
CA TYR A 50 6.82 -0.49 10.00
C TYR A 50 6.02 -1.78 9.85
N GLN A 51 6.46 -2.87 10.48
CA GLN A 51 5.73 -4.14 10.47
C GLN A 51 4.39 -4.02 11.20
N GLU A 52 4.36 -3.44 12.41
CA GLU A 52 3.11 -3.16 13.14
C GLU A 52 2.15 -2.30 12.32
N LEU A 53 2.66 -1.22 11.69
CA LEU A 53 1.85 -0.35 10.85
C LEU A 53 1.23 -1.12 9.67
N ARG A 54 2.04 -1.97 9.03
CA ARG A 54 1.59 -2.79 7.90
C ARG A 54 0.47 -3.74 8.33
N GLU A 55 0.63 -4.45 9.44
CA GLU A 55 -0.38 -5.37 9.96
C GLU A 55 -1.69 -4.65 10.29
N VAL A 56 -1.62 -3.47 10.90
CA VAL A 56 -2.81 -2.65 11.20
C VAL A 56 -3.46 -2.14 9.92
N ALA A 57 -2.67 -1.72 8.92
CA ALA A 57 -3.19 -1.26 7.64
C ALA A 57 -3.88 -2.38 6.86
N GLU A 58 -3.29 -3.57 6.81
CA GLU A 58 -3.89 -4.77 6.22
C GLU A 58 -5.18 -5.15 6.96
N SER A 59 -5.16 -5.18 8.31
CA SER A 59 -6.38 -5.42 9.10
C SER A 59 -7.48 -4.38 8.87
N CYS A 60 -7.12 -3.12 8.66
CA CYS A 60 -8.07 -2.06 8.35
C CYS A 60 -8.69 -2.27 6.97
N ALA A 61 -7.87 -2.56 5.96
CA ALA A 61 -8.32 -2.86 4.60
C ALA A 61 -9.29 -4.06 4.59
N ASP A 62 -8.96 -5.14 5.30
CA ASP A 62 -9.83 -6.32 5.42
C ASP A 62 -11.18 -5.97 6.05
N LYS A 63 -11.19 -5.14 7.10
CA LYS A 63 -12.42 -4.70 7.77
C LYS A 63 -13.26 -3.80 6.85
N LEU A 64 -12.63 -2.90 6.11
CA LEU A 64 -13.32 -2.05 5.13
C LEU A 64 -13.95 -2.89 4.03
N GLN A 65 -13.21 -3.85 3.47
CA GLN A 65 -13.75 -4.76 2.46
C GLN A 65 -14.97 -5.53 2.98
N ARG A 66 -14.89 -6.13 4.18
CA ARG A 66 -16.02 -6.86 4.79
C ARG A 66 -17.23 -5.94 5.02
N LEU A 67 -16.97 -4.70 5.43
CA LEU A 67 -18.03 -3.70 5.60
C LEU A 67 -18.68 -3.38 4.26
N GLU A 68 -17.89 -3.13 3.21
CA GLU A 68 -18.38 -2.84 1.86
C GLU A 68 -19.22 -4.00 1.30
N GLU A 69 -18.74 -5.23 1.43
CA GLU A 69 -19.48 -6.44 1.03
C GLU A 69 -20.80 -6.56 1.80
N SER A 70 -20.79 -6.32 3.12
CA SER A 70 -22.00 -6.34 3.93
C SER A 70 -22.99 -5.24 3.56
N MET A 71 -22.50 -4.02 3.31
CA MET A 71 -23.31 -2.87 2.90
C MET A 71 -23.89 -3.06 1.51
N HIS A 72 -23.13 -3.67 0.60
CA HIS A 72 -23.62 -4.02 -0.71
C HIS A 72 -24.71 -5.09 -0.62
N ARG A 73 -24.45 -6.20 0.08
CA ARG A 73 -25.42 -7.29 0.29
C ARG A 73 -26.73 -6.76 0.87
N TRP A 74 -26.67 -5.96 1.94
CA TRP A 74 -27.85 -5.41 2.60
C TRP A 74 -28.33 -4.09 1.99
N SER A 75 -27.86 -3.74 0.80
CA SER A 75 -28.31 -2.54 0.11
C SER A 75 -29.78 -2.69 -0.31
N PRO A 76 -30.55 -1.59 -0.34
CA PRO A 76 -31.94 -1.63 -0.78
C PRO A 76 -32.09 -2.04 -2.26
N HIS A 77 -31.04 -1.86 -3.07
CA HIS A 77 -31.01 -2.36 -4.45
C HIS A 77 -30.88 -3.89 -4.50
N CYS A 78 -30.00 -4.48 -3.69
CA CYS A 78 -29.92 -5.94 -3.57
C CYS A 78 -31.21 -6.54 -3.02
N ALA A 79 -31.82 -5.89 -2.01
CA ALA A 79 -33.12 -6.32 -1.48
C ALA A 79 -34.24 -6.28 -2.54
N LEU A 80 -34.23 -5.29 -3.43
CA LEU A 80 -35.16 -5.24 -4.56
C LEU A 80 -34.96 -6.44 -5.51
N GLY A 81 -33.71 -6.78 -5.82
CA GLY A 81 -33.39 -7.95 -6.63
C GLY A 81 -33.85 -9.26 -6.01
N TRP A 82 -33.70 -9.43 -4.70
CA TRP A 82 -34.23 -10.61 -3.99
C TRP A 82 -35.75 -10.69 -4.04
N LEU A 83 -36.45 -9.57 -3.84
CA LEU A 83 -37.92 -9.53 -3.95
C LEU A 83 -38.40 -9.87 -5.36
N GLN A 84 -37.64 -9.51 -6.40
CA GLN A 84 -37.94 -9.87 -7.78
C GLN A 84 -37.73 -11.37 -8.03
N ALA A 85 -36.63 -11.94 -7.54
CA ALA A 85 -36.39 -13.38 -7.64
C ALA A 85 -37.46 -14.21 -6.89
N GLU A 86 -37.79 -13.81 -5.65
CA GLU A 86 -38.86 -14.46 -4.88
C GLU A 86 -40.25 -14.29 -5.53
N LEU A 87 -40.47 -13.19 -6.28
CA LEU A 87 -41.70 -13.01 -7.06
C LEU A 87 -41.74 -13.98 -8.23
N GLU A 88 -40.67 -14.07 -9.01
CA GLU A 88 -40.56 -14.99 -10.14
C GLU A 88 -40.71 -16.44 -9.68
N GLU A 89 -40.08 -16.83 -8.57
CA GLU A 89 -40.22 -18.15 -7.96
C GLU A 89 -41.68 -18.43 -7.56
N ALA A 90 -42.34 -17.51 -6.86
CA ALA A 90 -43.74 -17.70 -6.45
C ALA A 90 -44.72 -17.73 -7.65
N GLU A 91 -44.43 -17.01 -8.73
CA GLU A 91 -45.20 -17.06 -9.98
C GLU A 91 -45.01 -18.41 -10.68
N GLN A 92 -43.75 -18.88 -10.76
CA GLN A 92 -43.42 -20.17 -11.35
C GLN A 92 -44.05 -21.33 -10.57
N GLU A 93 -43.96 -21.36 -9.24
CA GLU A 93 -44.61 -22.39 -8.40
C GLU A 93 -46.13 -22.43 -8.62
N ALA A 94 -46.76 -21.26 -8.77
CA ALA A 94 -48.19 -21.18 -9.06
C ALA A 94 -48.53 -21.70 -10.47
N GLU A 95 -47.65 -21.50 -11.45
CA GLU A 95 -47.76 -22.08 -12.79
C GLU A 95 -47.60 -23.60 -12.75
N GLU A 96 -46.62 -24.13 -12.01
CA GLU A 96 -46.41 -25.57 -11.84
C GLU A 96 -47.64 -26.25 -11.22
N HIS A 97 -48.25 -25.65 -10.20
CA HIS A 97 -49.50 -26.14 -9.63
C HIS A 97 -50.65 -26.15 -10.66
N MET A 98 -50.72 -25.14 -11.53
CA MET A 98 -51.73 -25.08 -12.60
C MET A 98 -51.51 -26.20 -13.62
N GLU A 99 -50.26 -26.42 -14.04
CA GLU A 99 -49.90 -27.47 -14.99
C GLU A 99 -50.23 -28.86 -14.44
N GLN A 100 -49.87 -29.14 -13.18
CA GLN A 100 -50.19 -30.41 -12.51
C GLN A 100 -51.71 -30.68 -12.45
N LEU A 101 -52.52 -29.64 -12.20
CA LEU A 101 -53.98 -29.76 -12.25
C LEU A 101 -54.48 -30.10 -13.66
N LEU A 102 -53.96 -29.41 -14.68
CA LEU A 102 -54.37 -29.61 -16.08
C LEU A 102 -53.98 -31.00 -16.61
N LEU A 103 -52.85 -31.55 -16.14
CA LEU A 103 -52.42 -32.92 -16.43
C LEU A 103 -53.18 -33.98 -15.63
N GLY A 104 -53.99 -33.57 -14.64
CA GLY A 104 -54.73 -34.46 -13.75
C GLY A 104 -53.85 -35.14 -12.69
N GLU A 105 -52.62 -34.65 -12.48
CA GLU A 105 -51.67 -35.16 -11.47
C GLU A 105 -52.02 -34.67 -10.06
N GLN A 106 -52.81 -33.60 -9.95
CA GLN A 106 -53.27 -33.03 -8.69
C GLN A 106 -54.79 -32.88 -8.66
N SER A 107 -55.40 -33.18 -7.51
CA SER A 107 -56.84 -32.96 -7.31
C SER A 107 -57.16 -31.48 -7.07
N LEU A 108 -58.38 -31.07 -7.41
CA LEU A 108 -58.83 -29.69 -7.20
C LEU A 108 -58.74 -29.26 -5.73
N GLU A 109 -59.05 -30.17 -4.79
CA GLU A 109 -59.00 -29.87 -3.35
C GLU A 109 -57.57 -29.63 -2.85
N ALA A 110 -56.56 -30.27 -3.44
CA ALA A 110 -55.15 -30.05 -3.13
C ALA A 110 -54.61 -28.79 -3.83
N PHE A 111 -55.01 -28.57 -5.08
CA PHE A 111 -54.59 -27.44 -5.91
C PHE A 111 -55.04 -26.09 -5.36
N LEU A 112 -56.34 -25.92 -5.10
CA LEU A 112 -56.92 -24.61 -4.75
C LEU A 112 -56.19 -23.91 -3.60
N PRO A 113 -55.94 -24.55 -2.44
CA PRO A 113 -55.25 -23.88 -1.35
C PRO A 113 -53.78 -23.60 -1.65
N ALA A 114 -53.08 -24.44 -2.44
CA ALA A 114 -51.68 -24.20 -2.81
C ALA A 114 -51.57 -23.03 -3.80
N PHE A 115 -52.36 -23.04 -4.86
CA PHE A 115 -52.38 -21.99 -5.87
C PHE A 115 -52.80 -20.63 -5.29
N GLN A 116 -53.83 -20.60 -4.43
CA GLN A 116 -54.25 -19.35 -3.78
C GLN A 116 -53.14 -18.78 -2.89
N ARG A 117 -52.41 -19.63 -2.15
CA ARG A 117 -51.26 -19.19 -1.35
C ARG A 117 -50.14 -18.65 -2.24
N GLY A 118 -49.75 -19.37 -3.29
CA GLY A 118 -48.71 -18.93 -4.24
C GLY A 118 -49.07 -17.60 -4.90
N ARG A 119 -50.30 -17.45 -5.39
CA ARG A 119 -50.81 -16.19 -5.95
C ARG A 119 -50.82 -15.05 -4.94
N ALA A 120 -51.28 -15.30 -3.71
CA ALA A 120 -51.25 -14.29 -2.66
C ALA A 120 -49.82 -13.84 -2.33
N LEU A 121 -48.87 -14.78 -2.26
CA LEU A 121 -47.45 -14.50 -2.05
C LEU A 121 -46.86 -13.67 -3.19
N ALA A 122 -47.10 -14.06 -4.45
CA ALA A 122 -46.65 -13.31 -5.62
C ALA A 122 -47.17 -11.86 -5.59
N HIS A 123 -48.46 -11.65 -5.33
CA HIS A 123 -49.03 -10.30 -5.20
C HIS A 123 -48.40 -9.48 -4.06
N LEU A 124 -48.12 -10.12 -2.92
CA LEU A 124 -47.42 -9.49 -1.80
C LEU A 124 -46.01 -9.04 -2.23
N ARG A 125 -45.21 -9.94 -2.82
CA ARG A 125 -43.83 -9.65 -3.25
C ARG A 125 -43.78 -8.58 -4.33
N ARG A 126 -44.69 -8.62 -5.30
CA ARG A 126 -44.85 -7.57 -6.31
C ARG A 126 -45.10 -6.20 -5.68
N THR A 127 -46.05 -6.13 -4.74
CA THR A 127 -46.36 -4.88 -4.02
C THR A 127 -45.16 -4.37 -3.23
N GLN A 128 -44.44 -5.27 -2.54
CA GLN A 128 -43.22 -4.92 -1.80
C GLN A 128 -42.12 -4.38 -2.73
N ALA A 129 -41.90 -5.03 -3.88
CA ALA A 129 -40.92 -4.62 -4.87
C ALA A 129 -41.27 -3.23 -5.46
N GLU A 130 -42.53 -3.01 -5.85
CA GLU A 130 -42.99 -1.72 -6.35
C GLU A 130 -42.81 -0.59 -5.32
N LYS A 131 -43.14 -0.86 -4.04
CA LYS A 131 -42.98 0.12 -2.97
C LYS A 131 -41.53 0.45 -2.69
N LEU A 132 -40.65 -0.56 -2.66
CA LEU A 132 -39.22 -0.34 -2.49
C LEU A 132 -38.64 0.44 -3.67
N GLN A 133 -39.04 0.11 -4.89
CA GLN A 133 -38.62 0.81 -6.11
C GLN A 133 -39.11 2.28 -6.11
N GLU A 134 -40.33 2.53 -5.62
CA GLU A 134 -40.86 3.89 -5.45
C GLU A 134 -40.02 4.71 -4.46
N LEU A 135 -39.66 4.12 -3.31
CA LEU A 135 -38.83 4.77 -2.29
C LEU A 135 -37.42 5.09 -2.81
N LEU A 136 -36.81 4.16 -3.57
CA LEU A 136 -35.51 4.36 -4.21
C LEU A 136 -35.55 5.56 -5.19
N ARG A 137 -36.54 5.59 -6.09
CA ARG A 137 -36.73 6.72 -7.02
C ARG A 137 -36.99 8.05 -6.29
N ARG A 138 -37.75 8.03 -5.20
CA ARG A 138 -38.00 9.23 -4.37
C ARG A 138 -36.70 9.75 -3.74
N ARG A 139 -35.86 8.85 -3.25
CA ARG A 139 -34.53 9.19 -2.68
C ARG A 139 -33.60 9.78 -3.73
N GLU A 140 -33.59 9.23 -4.94
CA GLU A 140 -32.79 9.76 -6.06
C GLU A 140 -33.21 11.19 -6.41
N ARG A 141 -34.52 11.45 -6.45
CA ARG A 141 -35.07 12.79 -6.74
C ARG A 141 -34.79 13.81 -5.64
N SER A 142 -34.81 13.39 -4.36
CA SER A 142 -34.49 14.29 -3.24
C SER A 142 -32.99 14.52 -3.04
N GLY A 143 -32.15 13.62 -3.57
CA GLY A 143 -30.69 13.72 -3.52
C GLY A 143 -30.06 14.48 -4.69
N GLN A 144 -30.83 14.85 -5.73
CA GLN A 144 -30.31 15.70 -6.81
C GLN A 144 -30.09 17.13 -6.28
N PRO A 145 -28.84 17.64 -6.27
CA PRO A 145 -28.64 19.08 -6.08
C PRO A 145 -29.38 19.79 -7.22
N ALA A 146 -30.17 20.81 -6.88
CA ALA A 146 -30.76 21.71 -7.86
C ALA A 146 -29.67 22.13 -8.86
N PRO A 147 -29.97 22.28 -10.17
CA PRO A 147 -28.99 22.74 -11.13
C PRO A 147 -28.49 24.10 -10.64
N THR A 148 -27.27 24.12 -10.13
CA THR A 148 -26.56 25.34 -9.77
C THR A 148 -26.43 26.12 -11.07
N ALA A 149 -27.26 27.16 -11.22
CA ALA A 149 -26.95 28.26 -12.09
C ALA A 149 -25.50 28.66 -11.82
N ALA A 150 -24.67 28.56 -12.86
CA ALA A 150 -23.25 28.88 -12.94
C ALA A 150 -22.64 29.41 -11.63
N ALA A 151 -22.10 28.50 -10.80
CA ALA A 151 -21.22 28.90 -9.72
C ALA A 151 -19.86 29.25 -10.34
N ASP A 152 -19.51 30.53 -10.31
CA ASP A 152 -18.18 31.05 -10.62
C ASP A 152 -17.09 30.26 -9.88
N PRO A 153 -15.90 30.04 -10.49
CA PRO A 153 -14.80 29.35 -9.82
C PRO A 153 -14.37 30.11 -8.55
N PRO A 154 -14.04 29.41 -7.46
CA PRO A 154 -13.67 30.05 -6.21
C PRO A 154 -12.35 30.81 -6.40
N LYS A 155 -12.38 32.12 -6.12
CA LYS A 155 -11.18 32.97 -6.05
C LYS A 155 -10.26 32.42 -4.97
N SER A 156 -9.01 32.14 -5.35
CA SER A 156 -7.95 31.78 -4.41
C SER A 156 -7.71 32.92 -3.42
N PHE A 157 -7.82 32.61 -2.13
CA PHE A 157 -7.42 33.54 -1.07
C PHE A 157 -5.89 33.63 -1.01
N PRO A 158 -5.29 34.82 -0.86
CA PRO A 158 -3.86 34.92 -0.63
C PRO A 158 -3.55 34.46 0.81
N ALA A 159 -2.55 33.59 0.95
CA ALA A 159 -2.06 33.14 2.24
C ALA A 159 -1.55 34.34 3.06
N ALA A 160 -2.09 34.51 4.27
CA ALA A 160 -1.64 35.52 5.22
C ALA A 160 -0.16 35.26 5.58
N ALA A 161 0.69 36.27 5.34
CA ALA A 161 2.08 36.25 5.74
C ALA A 161 2.18 36.40 7.27
N VAL A 162 2.61 35.33 7.95
CA VAL A 162 3.09 35.41 9.33
C VAL A 162 4.59 35.73 9.28
N LEU A 163 4.97 36.86 9.87
CA LEU A 163 6.36 37.30 10.00
C LEU A 163 7.14 36.40 10.98
N PRO A 164 8.42 36.05 10.72
CA PRO A 164 9.23 35.30 11.68
C PRO A 164 10.04 36.26 12.57
N THR A 165 9.94 36.06 13.88
CA THR A 165 10.96 36.53 14.84
C THR A 165 12.14 35.55 14.81
N GLY A 166 13.35 36.10 14.82
CA GLY A 166 14.56 35.48 14.28
C GLY A 166 15.12 34.26 15.02
N ALA A 167 15.71 33.36 14.24
CA ALA A 167 16.95 32.64 14.57
C ALA A 167 17.49 31.93 13.31
N ALA A 168 18.78 32.15 13.04
CA ALA A 168 19.73 31.36 12.25
C ALA A 168 19.28 30.63 10.95
N ARG A 169 19.88 31.11 9.86
CA ARG A 169 19.98 30.61 8.48
C ARG A 169 20.12 29.08 8.33
N GLY A 170 19.09 28.45 7.75
CA GLY A 170 19.12 27.13 7.10
C GLY A 170 18.05 27.08 5.99
N PRO A 171 18.23 26.32 4.89
CA PRO A 171 17.25 26.29 3.80
C PRO A 171 15.93 25.61 4.24
N PRO A 172 14.78 26.00 3.68
CA PRO A 172 13.48 25.48 4.12
C PRO A 172 13.34 23.98 3.79
N ALA A 173 13.06 23.17 4.81
CA ALA A 173 12.75 21.77 4.64
C ALA A 173 11.34 21.61 4.05
N VAL A 174 11.26 21.07 2.84
CA VAL A 174 10.02 20.62 2.20
C VAL A 174 9.45 19.42 2.99
N PRO A 175 8.12 19.25 3.14
CA PRO A 175 7.55 18.05 3.72
C PRO A 175 8.00 16.84 2.90
N ARG A 176 8.77 15.93 3.51
CA ARG A 176 9.15 14.67 2.87
C ARG A 176 7.90 13.79 2.77
N SER A 177 7.28 13.73 1.59
CA SER A 177 6.39 12.65 1.22
C SER A 177 7.15 11.32 1.37
N LEU A 178 6.63 10.44 2.22
CA LEU A 178 7.18 9.10 2.40
C LEU A 178 7.16 8.36 1.05
N PRO A 179 8.24 7.64 0.68
CA PRO A 179 8.26 6.89 -0.57
C PRO A 179 7.23 5.74 -0.52
N PRO A 180 6.65 5.36 -1.68
CA PRO A 180 5.75 4.22 -1.77
C PRO A 180 6.42 2.92 -1.28
N LEU A 181 5.67 2.11 -0.53
CA LEU A 181 6.10 0.81 0.00
C LEU A 181 6.14 -0.26 -1.11
N ASP A 182 6.98 -0.10 -2.12
CA ASP A 182 7.27 -1.19 -3.06
C ASP A 182 8.72 -1.65 -2.89
N SER A 183 8.87 -2.68 -2.06
CA SER A 183 10.14 -3.34 -1.79
C SER A 183 10.47 -4.29 -2.94
N ARG A 184 11.05 -3.78 -4.03
CA ARG A 184 11.82 -4.61 -4.98
C ARG A 184 13.30 -4.25 -4.87
N PRO A 185 14.22 -5.21 -4.74
CA PRO A 185 15.65 -4.91 -4.69
C PRO A 185 16.08 -4.32 -6.04
N VAL A 186 16.55 -3.09 -6.06
CA VAL A 186 17.19 -2.49 -7.23
C VAL A 186 18.61 -3.07 -7.35
N PRO A 187 18.99 -3.70 -8.48
CA PRO A 187 20.35 -4.17 -8.67
C PRO A 187 21.31 -2.98 -8.88
N PRO A 188 22.58 -3.07 -8.47
CA PRO A 188 23.52 -1.96 -8.64
C PRO A 188 23.84 -1.76 -10.13
N LEU A 189 23.64 -0.54 -10.63
CA LEU A 189 24.09 -0.11 -11.96
C LEU A 189 25.62 -0.22 -12.04
N LYS A 190 26.12 -1.08 -12.93
CA LYS A 190 27.50 -1.04 -13.43
C LYS A 190 27.61 0.08 -14.48
N GLY A 191 28.52 1.02 -14.26
CA GLY A 191 29.00 1.97 -15.27
C GLY A 191 30.45 2.39 -14.95
N SER A 192 31.38 1.96 -15.80
CA SER A 192 32.82 2.28 -15.80
C SER A 192 33.12 3.43 -16.81
N PRO A 193 34.39 3.81 -17.12
CA PRO A 193 35.54 4.21 -16.29
C PRO A 193 36.14 5.58 -16.73
N GLY A 194 36.94 6.23 -15.87
CA GLY A 194 37.75 7.41 -16.22
C GLY A 194 38.97 7.56 -15.28
N CYS A 195 40.13 7.16 -15.79
CA CYS A 195 41.50 7.04 -15.25
C CYS A 195 42.08 8.25 -14.47
N PRO A 196 43.37 8.23 -14.02
CA PRO A 196 44.16 7.17 -13.36
C PRO A 196 44.97 7.72 -12.14
N LEU A 197 45.45 6.85 -11.26
CA LEU A 197 46.85 6.78 -10.78
C LEU A 197 46.93 5.70 -9.68
N GLY A 198 47.61 4.59 -9.97
CA GLY A 198 48.07 3.66 -8.93
C GLY A 198 49.36 4.17 -8.26
N PRO A 199 50.12 3.33 -7.49
CA PRO A 199 49.92 1.89 -7.27
C PRO A 199 50.10 1.42 -5.80
N ALA A 200 49.64 0.21 -5.49
CA ALA A 200 50.37 -0.75 -4.66
C ALA A 200 49.77 -2.17 -4.85
N PRO A 201 50.51 -3.15 -5.40
CA PRO A 201 50.04 -4.52 -5.49
C PRO A 201 50.27 -5.23 -4.16
N LEU A 202 49.19 -5.67 -3.51
CA LEU A 202 49.28 -6.70 -2.47
C LEU A 202 49.59 -8.03 -3.14
N LEU A 203 50.79 -8.56 -2.85
CA LEU A 203 51.19 -9.93 -3.16
C LEU A 203 50.27 -10.89 -2.41
N SER A 204 49.46 -11.65 -3.14
CA SER A 204 48.82 -12.87 -2.64
C SER A 204 49.67 -14.09 -3.02
N PRO A 205 49.80 -15.11 -2.15
CA PRO A 205 50.61 -16.29 -2.44
C PRO A 205 49.93 -17.14 -3.52
N ARG A 206 50.73 -17.59 -4.50
CA ARG A 206 50.32 -18.48 -5.60
C ARG A 206 50.05 -19.88 -5.05
N PRO A 207 48.89 -20.52 -5.32
CA PRO A 207 48.72 -21.94 -5.02
C PRO A 207 49.42 -22.79 -6.09
N SER A 208 50.17 -23.79 -5.62
CA SER A 208 50.87 -24.80 -6.41
C SER A 208 49.89 -25.61 -7.27
N GLN A 209 50.11 -25.66 -8.59
CA GLN A 209 49.42 -26.60 -9.48
C GLN A 209 50.32 -27.83 -9.71
N PRO A 210 49.76 -29.06 -9.76
CA PRO A 210 50.52 -30.27 -10.02
C PRO A 210 50.80 -30.47 -11.52
N GLU A 211 52.00 -30.89 -11.87
CA GLU A 211 52.43 -31.27 -13.22
C GLU A 211 51.67 -32.51 -13.75
N PRO A 212 51.30 -32.58 -15.04
CA PRO A 212 50.89 -33.82 -15.68
C PRO A 212 52.11 -34.58 -16.24
N PRO A 213 52.02 -35.92 -16.38
CA PRO A 213 53.15 -36.76 -16.73
C PRO A 213 53.54 -36.60 -18.20
N HIS A 214 54.84 -36.41 -18.45
CA HIS A 214 55.42 -36.49 -19.78
C HIS A 214 55.43 -37.94 -20.26
N ARG A 215 54.99 -38.13 -21.52
CA ARG A 215 55.25 -39.32 -22.32
C ARG A 215 56.29 -38.96 -23.37
#